data_AF-A0A509L4Z9-F1
#
_entry.id   AF-A0A509L4Z9-F1
#
_cell.length_a   1.000
_cell.length_b   1.000
_cell.length_c   1.000
_cell.angle_alpha   90.00
_cell.angle_beta   90.00
_cell.angle_gamma   90.00
#
_symmetry.space_group_name_H-M   'P 1'
#
loop_
_entity.id
_entity.type
_entity.pdbx_description
1 polymer ?
#
loop_
_entity_poly.entity_id
_entity_poly.type
_entity_poly.pdbx_seq_one_letter_code
_entity_poly.pdbx_strand_id
1 'polypeptide(L)' 'MDIQKVMVVGSGLMGSGIAQVCAQAGLDVLLHDVFDEALQKAVKNI' A
#
# COMPACT_ATOMS: atom_id res chain seq x y z
N MET A 1 -21.02 -7.34 -3.06
CA MET A 1 -20.09 -7.36 -1.93
C MET A 1 -19.01 -6.37 -2.28
N ASP A 2 -19.07 -5.17 -1.70
CA ASP A 2 -18.15 -4.09 -2.05
C ASP A 2 -16.92 -4.16 -1.15
N ILE A 3 -15.74 -4.23 -1.77
CA ILE A 3 -14.47 -4.15 -1.05
C ILE A 3 -14.21 -2.67 -0.81
N GLN A 4 -14.10 -2.28 0.46
CA GLN A 4 -13.81 -0.89 0.85
C GLN A 4 -12.39 -0.73 1.41
N LYS A 5 -11.76 -1.81 1.87
CA LYS A 5 -10.46 -1.78 2.54
C LYS A 5 -9.58 -2.94 2.11
N VAL A 6 -8.30 -2.66 1.84
CA VAL A 6 -7.30 -3.63 1.40
C VAL A 6 -6.05 -3.50 2.27
N MET A 7 -5.48 -4.64 2.67
CA MET A 7 -4.17 -4.68 3.33
C MET A 7 -3.13 -5.19 2.33
N VAL A 8 -2.05 -4.44 2.16
CA VAL A 8 -0.90 -4.82 1.35
C VAL A 8 0.26 -5.13 2.28
N VAL A 9 0.76 -6.37 2.21
CA VAL A 9 1.90 -6.84 3.01
C VAL A 9 3.16 -6.79 2.16
N GLY A 10 4.15 -6.03 2.63
CA GLY A 10 5.36 -5.68 1.90
C GLY A 10 5.22 -4.34 1.19
N SER A 11 6.22 -3.49 1.34
CA SER A 11 6.28 -2.11 0.82
C SER A 11 7.38 -1.91 -0.24
N GLY A 12 7.93 -3.01 -0.77
CA GLY A 12 8.86 -3.00 -1.90
C GLY A 12 8.24 -2.52 -3.22
N LEU A 13 8.93 -2.74 -4.34
CA LEU A 13 8.50 -2.25 -5.67
C LEU A 13 7.06 -2.69 -6.02
N MET A 14 6.75 -3.98 -5.86
CA MET A 14 5.41 -4.50 -6.17
C MET A 14 4.37 -4.04 -5.15
N GLY A 15 4.70 -4.08 -3.86
CA GLY A 15 3.76 -3.73 -2.79
C GLY A 15 3.34 -2.26 -2.84
N SER A 16 4.29 -1.35 -3.06
CA SER A 16 3.99 0.07 -3.25
C SER A 16 3.15 0.32 -4.50
N GLY A 17 3.42 -0.35 -5.63
CA GLY A 17 2.62 -0.23 -6.84
C GLY A 17 1.19 -0.76 -6.67
N ILE A 18 1.00 -1.88 -5.97
CA ILE A 18 -0.33 -2.41 -5.65
C ILE A 18 -1.09 -1.42 -4.75
N ALA A 19 -0.43 -0.93 -3.69
CA ALA A 19 -1.03 0.04 -2.78
C ALA A 19 -1.44 1.33 -3.50
N GLN A 20 -0.61 1.83 -4.43
CA GLN A 20 -0.90 2.99 -5.26
C GLN A 20 -2.16 2.78 -6.12
N VAL A 21 -2.24 1.67 -6.85
CA VAL A 21 -3.40 1.38 -7.70
C VAL A 21 -4.68 1.23 -6.87
N CYS A 22 -4.61 0.55 -5.72
CA CYS A 22 -5.75 0.42 -4.82
C CYS A 22 -6.21 1.77 -4.26
N ALA A 23 -5.28 2.63 -3.83
CA ALA A 23 -5.60 3.97 -3.33
C ALA A 23 -6.20 4.85 -4.42
N GLN A 24 -5.67 4.81 -5.65
CA GLN A 24 -6.23 5.53 -6.80
C GLN A 24 -7.63 5.05 -7.20
N ALA A 25 -7.94 3.77 -6.95
CA ALA A 25 -9.27 3.22 -7.12
C ALA A 25 -10.26 3.61 -6.00
N GLY A 26 -9.82 4.41 -5.01
CA GLY A 26 -10.66 4.88 -3.91
C GLY A 26 -10.82 3.89 -2.76
N LEU A 27 -9.97 2.86 -2.69
CA LEU A 27 -9.96 1.90 -1.59
C LEU A 27 -9.15 2.44 -0.41
N ASP A 28 -9.57 2.14 0.81
CA ASP A 28 -8.75 2.38 2.01
C ASP A 28 -7.61 1.34 2.04
N VAL A 29 -6.37 1.79 2.01
CA VAL A 29 -5.19 0.90 1.90
C VAL A 29 -4.38 0.93 3.19
N LEU A 30 -4.21 -0.24 3.80
CA LEU A 30 -3.30 -0.46 4.90
C LEU A 30 -2.01 -1.11 4.37
N LEU A 31 -0.92 -0.36 4.29
CA LEU A 31 0.38 -0.86 3.90
C LEU A 31 1.17 -1.29 5.14
N HIS A 32 1.63 -2.54 5.18
CA HIS A 32 2.39 -3.09 6.29
C HIS A 32 3.74 -3.64 5.83
N ASP A 33 4.80 -3.27 6.53
CA ASP A 33 6.13 -3.83 6.38
C ASP A 33 6.76 -3.98 7.76
N VAL A 34 7.76 -4.84 7.88
CA VAL A 34 8.51 -5.04 9.13
C VAL A 34 9.58 -3.96 9.34
N PHE A 35 9.96 -3.25 8.27
CA PHE A 35 10.93 -2.16 8.31
C PHE A 35 10.26 -0.82 8.09
N ASP A 36 10.36 0.07 9.08
CA ASP A 36 9.77 1.42 9.00
C ASP A 36 10.37 2.23 7.85
N GLU A 37 11.65 2.07 7.53
CA GLU A 37 12.30 2.78 6.42
C GLU A 37 11.69 2.41 5.06
N ALA A 38 11.29 1.15 4.90
CA ALA A 38 10.65 0.67 3.70
C ALA A 38 9.25 1.28 3.53
N LEU A 39 8.48 1.37 4.63
CA LEU A 39 7.19 2.06 4.66
C LEU A 39 7.33 3.54 4.30
N GLN A 40 8.27 4.25 4.93
CA GLN A 40 8.49 5.67 4.66
C GLN A 40 8.90 5.93 3.21
N LYS A 41 9.70 5.03 2.61
CA LYS A 41 10.06 5.11 1.20
C LYS A 41 8.86 4.85 0.30
N ALA A 42 8.05 3.84 0.60
CA ALA A 42 6.87 3.49 -0.18
C ALA A 42 5.83 4.61 -0.18
N VAL A 43 5.51 5.16 1.00
CA VAL A 43 4.52 6.24 1.16
C VAL A 43 4.90 7.50 0.39
N LYS A 44 6.20 7.80 0.23
CA LYS A 44 6.65 8.93 -0.62
C LYS A 44 6.39 8.73 -2.12
N ASN A 45 6.17 7.49 -2.55
CA ASN A 45 5.99 7.13 -3.96
C ASN A 45 4.53 6.73 -4.30
N ILE A 46 3.63 6.74 -3.32
CA ILE A 46 2.19 6.44 -3.45
C ILE A 46 1.43 7.78 -3.46
#